data_AF-A0AAD7S0Z9-F1
#
_entry.id   AF-A0AAD7S0Z9-F1
#
_cell.length_a   1.000
_cell.length_b   1.000
_cell.length_c   1.000
_cell.angle_alpha   90.00
_cell.angle_beta   90.00
_cell.angle_gamma   90.00
#
_symmetry.space_group_name_H-M   'P 1'
#
loop_
_entity.id
_entity.type
_entity.pdbx_description
1 polymer ?
#
loop_
_entity_poly.entity_id
_entity_poly.type
_entity_poly.pdbx_seq_one_letter_code
_entity_poly.pdbx_strand_id
1 'polypeptide(L)'
;MTPYNVAVVFTLYLVSCIYIVHCFKKMLAARGGRFIQHVFSPCTTIYSTTITGQCVRIISSEIQKSKNDMPIKMENPYKEPAKGCVLCNITVDYKNVQLLSQFVSPHTGRIYGRHITGLCGQKQRDISKAIKKAHHMGFMSVTLKDPTFLRDPNICSIKHLE
;
A
#
# COMPACT_ATOMS: atom_id res chain seq x y z
N MET A 1 5.64 50.39 -36.48
CA MET A 1 6.17 50.71 -35.13
C MET A 1 5.04 50.42 -34.16
N THR A 2 5.03 49.37 -33.34
CA THR A 2 6.15 48.70 -32.66
C THR A 2 5.83 47.23 -32.33
N PRO A 3 6.79 46.30 -32.52
CA PRO A 3 6.65 44.87 -32.23
C PRO A 3 7.17 44.53 -30.82
N TYR A 4 6.56 45.04 -29.75
CA TYR A 4 7.08 44.84 -28.38
C TYR A 4 6.15 44.05 -27.44
N ASN A 5 4.94 43.68 -27.86
CA ASN A 5 3.97 43.05 -26.95
C ASN A 5 3.91 41.51 -27.01
N VAL A 6 4.52 40.86 -28.00
CA VAL A 6 4.58 39.38 -28.07
C VAL A 6 5.80 38.83 -27.30
N ALA A 7 6.87 39.62 -27.18
CA ALA A 7 8.10 39.20 -26.49
C ALA A 7 7.97 39.21 -24.95
N VAL A 8 7.10 40.06 -24.38
CA VAL A 8 6.95 40.20 -22.92
C VAL A 8 6.13 39.06 -22.31
N VAL A 9 5.17 38.49 -23.06
CA VAL A 9 4.38 37.35 -22.58
C VAL A 9 5.20 36.05 -22.63
N PHE A 10 6.15 35.95 -23.57
CA PHE A 10 7.01 34.77 -23.73
C PHE A 10 8.14 34.70 -22.67
N THR A 11 8.65 35.85 -22.21
CA THR A 11 9.67 35.90 -21.16
C THR A 11 9.11 35.62 -19.76
N LEU A 12 7.85 35.96 -19.49
CA LEU A 12 7.20 35.66 -18.20
C LEU A 12 6.91 34.16 -18.00
N TYR A 13 6.70 33.40 -19.08
CA TYR A 13 6.51 31.95 -19.01
C TYR A 13 7.81 31.18 -18.68
N LEU A 14 8.97 31.71 -19.08
CA LEU A 14 10.27 31.08 -18.79
C LEU A 14 10.80 31.40 -17.38
N VAL A 15 10.49 32.57 -16.81
CA VAL A 15 10.90 32.93 -15.43
C VAL A 15 10.07 32.18 -14.37
N SER A 16 8.88 31.69 -14.72
CA SER A 16 8.05 30.86 -13.84
C SER A 16 8.53 29.40 -13.74
N CYS A 17 9.28 28.90 -14.74
CA CYS A 17 9.81 27.53 -14.77
C CYS A 17 11.16 27.36 -14.06
N ILE A 18 11.91 28.45 -13.80
CA ILE A 18 13.20 28.39 -13.09
C ILE A 18 12.99 28.26 -11.57
N TYR A 19 11.88 28.81 -11.03
CA TYR A 19 11.58 28.75 -9.60
C TYR A 19 11.05 27.40 -9.09
N ILE A 20 10.76 26.43 -9.97
CA ILE A 20 10.27 25.10 -9.58
C ILE A 20 11.43 24.08 -9.43
N VAL A 21 12.61 24.33 -10.00
CA VAL A 21 13.74 23.38 -9.96
C VAL A 21 14.74 23.67 -8.82
N HIS A 22 14.64 24.82 -8.14
CA HIS A 22 15.56 25.19 -7.06
C HIS A 22 15.04 24.90 -5.63
N CYS A 23 13.92 24.20 -5.48
CA CYS A 23 13.33 23.83 -4.18
C CYS A 23 13.44 22.32 -3.85
N PHE A 24 14.22 21.55 -4.61
CA PHE A 24 14.38 20.10 -4.37
C PHE A 24 15.75 19.66 -3.81
N LYS A 25 16.61 20.60 -3.38
CA LYS A 25 17.96 20.24 -2.89
C LYS A 25 18.42 20.88 -1.58
N LYS A 26 17.52 21.48 -0.78
CA LYS A 26 17.94 22.04 0.52
C LYS A 26 16.83 22.15 1.57
N MET A 27 16.11 21.07 1.85
CA MET A 27 15.31 21.01 3.07
C MET A 27 15.07 19.58 3.56
N LEU A 28 16.08 19.01 4.23
CA LEU A 28 15.86 17.99 5.26
C LEU A 28 17.02 18.06 6.25
N ALA A 29 16.93 19.07 7.11
CA ALA A 29 17.68 19.14 8.36
C ALA A 29 16.74 18.71 9.50
N ALA A 30 17.20 17.68 10.22
CA ALA A 30 16.99 17.39 11.64
C ALA A 30 15.58 16.99 12.16
N ARG A 31 15.47 15.69 12.49
CA ARG A 31 14.92 15.04 13.71
C ARG A 31 15.02 13.54 13.45
N GLY A 32 15.71 12.66 14.16
CA GLY A 32 16.41 12.64 15.44
C GLY A 32 16.41 11.17 15.88
N GLY A 33 17.57 10.62 16.29
CA GLY A 33 17.62 9.37 17.07
C GLY A 33 18.56 8.26 16.57
N ARG A 34 19.57 7.95 17.41
CA ARG A 34 20.59 6.87 17.36
C ARG A 34 21.78 7.22 16.45
N PHE A 35 23.00 7.39 16.94
CA PHE A 35 23.77 6.35 17.64
C PHE A 35 24.94 7.01 18.41
N ILE A 36 24.99 6.81 19.74
CA ILE A 36 26.15 7.04 20.64
C ILE A 36 26.76 5.62 20.76
N GLN A 37 28.06 5.32 20.64
CA GLN A 37 29.22 5.82 21.38
C GLN A 37 30.52 5.56 20.60
N HIS A 38 31.38 6.59 20.56
CA HIS A 38 32.84 6.44 20.55
C HIS A 38 33.28 5.60 21.76
N VAL A 39 34.36 4.82 21.65
CA VAL A 39 35.50 4.84 22.60
C VAL A 39 36.61 3.86 22.16
N PHE A 40 37.77 4.45 21.88
CA PHE A 40 39.14 3.97 22.09
C PHE A 40 39.68 2.80 21.25
N SER A 41 40.54 3.17 20.29
CA SER A 41 41.66 2.32 19.85
C SER A 41 42.96 3.03 20.27
N PRO A 42 43.76 2.49 21.21
CA PRO A 42 45.15 2.86 21.34
C PRO A 42 46.02 1.96 20.44
N CYS A 43 46.96 2.63 19.78
CA CYS A 43 48.12 2.10 19.08
C CYS A 43 48.89 1.09 19.94
N THR A 44 49.35 -0.03 19.36
CA THR A 44 50.79 -0.33 19.12
C THR A 44 51.00 -1.76 18.64
N THR A 45 51.80 -1.89 17.57
CA THR A 45 52.56 -3.08 17.19
C THR A 45 53.50 -3.51 18.34
N ILE A 46 53.72 -4.83 18.54
CA ILE A 46 55.04 -5.47 18.78
C ILE A 46 54.87 -7.00 19.03
N TYR A 47 55.55 -7.77 18.16
CA TYR A 47 56.25 -9.06 18.32
C TYR A 47 55.69 -10.27 19.12
N SER A 48 55.64 -11.38 18.39
CA SER A 48 56.23 -12.71 18.68
C SER A 48 55.95 -13.45 19.99
N THR A 49 55.30 -14.62 19.81
CA THR A 49 55.54 -15.93 20.45
C THR A 49 56.12 -15.98 21.87
N THR A 50 55.42 -16.65 22.78
CA THR A 50 55.99 -17.82 23.49
C THR A 50 54.93 -18.61 24.24
N ILE A 51 55.16 -19.92 24.24
CA ILE A 51 54.44 -21.01 24.86
C ILE A 51 54.54 -20.91 26.39
N THR A 52 53.42 -20.95 27.10
CA THR A 52 53.16 -21.69 28.36
C THR A 52 51.64 -21.66 28.53
N GLY A 53 50.93 -22.79 28.52
CA GLY A 53 50.86 -23.66 29.68
C GLY A 53 49.66 -23.26 30.55
N GLN A 54 48.50 -23.87 30.29
CA GLN A 54 47.41 -24.12 31.26
C GLN A 54 46.63 -22.91 31.80
N CYS A 55 45.57 -22.50 31.09
CA CYS A 55 44.25 -22.12 31.63
C CYS A 55 43.40 -21.78 30.40
N VAL A 56 42.41 -22.52 29.90
CA VAL A 56 41.40 -23.37 30.52
C VAL A 56 41.09 -24.44 29.48
N ARG A 57 41.64 -25.65 29.65
CA ARG A 57 41.20 -26.87 28.94
C ARG A 57 39.92 -27.43 29.58
N ILE A 58 38.98 -26.55 29.93
CA ILE A 58 37.67 -26.90 30.50
C ILE A 58 36.57 -26.13 29.77
N ILE A 59 36.65 -26.02 28.45
CA ILE A 59 35.47 -25.94 27.57
C ILE A 59 35.83 -26.69 26.28
N SER A 60 36.27 -27.93 26.43
CA SER A 60 36.60 -28.81 25.28
C SER A 60 35.81 -30.11 25.28
N SER A 61 34.79 -30.25 26.14
CA SER A 61 34.00 -31.48 26.21
C SER A 61 32.61 -31.45 25.56
N GLU A 62 31.99 -30.31 25.20
CA GLU A 62 30.60 -30.38 24.70
C GLU A 62 30.10 -29.16 23.92
N ILE A 63 30.73 -28.82 22.80
CA ILE A 63 30.00 -28.17 21.69
C ILE A 63 30.44 -28.79 20.36
N GLN A 64 30.30 -30.11 20.24
CA GLN A 64 29.77 -30.65 18.98
C GLN A 64 28.25 -30.65 19.09
N LYS A 65 27.64 -29.47 19.31
CA LYS A 65 26.21 -29.34 18.99
C LYS A 65 26.14 -29.50 17.49
N SER A 66 25.64 -30.64 17.07
CA SER A 66 25.59 -31.09 15.68
C SER A 66 25.22 -29.94 14.75
N LYS A 67 25.81 -29.87 13.55
CA LYS A 67 25.52 -28.87 12.50
C LYS A 67 24.05 -28.86 12.03
N ASN A 68 23.17 -29.59 12.71
CA ASN A 68 21.79 -29.86 12.38
C ASN A 68 20.82 -28.78 12.88
N ASP A 69 21.26 -27.86 13.73
CA ASP A 69 20.45 -26.73 14.25
C ASP A 69 20.55 -25.46 13.37
N MET A 70 21.17 -25.55 12.18
CA MET A 70 21.24 -24.41 11.26
C MET A 70 19.90 -24.19 10.55
N PRO A 71 19.46 -22.92 10.37
CA PRO A 71 18.18 -22.64 9.73
C PRO A 71 18.21 -23.11 8.27
N ILE A 72 17.31 -24.03 7.94
CA ILE A 72 17.10 -24.51 6.58
C ILE A 72 16.33 -23.43 5.81
N LYS A 73 16.77 -23.12 4.58
CA LYS A 73 16.01 -22.27 3.66
C LYS A 73 14.79 -23.05 3.16
N MET A 74 13.65 -22.84 3.80
CA MET A 74 12.34 -23.35 3.38
C MET A 74 11.37 -22.20 3.12
N GLU A 75 10.34 -22.42 2.30
CA GLU A 75 9.21 -21.50 2.20
C GLU A 75 8.50 -21.41 3.56
N ASN A 76 7.98 -20.24 3.93
CA ASN A 76 7.35 -20.04 5.24
C ASN A 76 6.14 -20.97 5.42
N PRO A 77 6.20 -21.99 6.31
CA PRO A 77 5.10 -22.93 6.51
C PRO A 77 3.90 -22.28 7.23
N TYR A 78 4.12 -21.16 7.91
CA TYR A 78 3.08 -20.37 8.60
C TYR A 78 2.48 -19.27 7.73
N LYS A 79 2.72 -19.30 6.41
CA LYS A 79 2.16 -18.32 5.49
C LYS A 79 0.66 -18.55 5.34
N GLU A 80 -0.15 -17.64 5.87
CA GLU A 80 -1.60 -17.64 5.63
C GLU A 80 -1.92 -17.50 4.14
N PRO A 81 -2.98 -18.18 3.65
CA PRO A 81 -3.44 -18.01 2.28
C PRO A 81 -3.90 -16.56 2.05
N ALA A 82 -3.73 -16.08 0.82
CA ALA A 82 -4.17 -14.73 0.46
C ALA A 82 -5.68 -14.60 0.65
N LYS A 83 -6.10 -13.60 1.44
CA LYS A 83 -7.51 -13.32 1.69
C LYS A 83 -8.16 -12.76 0.42
N GLY A 84 -9.18 -13.44 -0.08
CA GLY A 84 -9.97 -13.01 -1.22
C GLY A 84 -11.02 -11.96 -0.83
N CYS A 85 -11.52 -11.26 -1.84
CA CYS A 85 -12.71 -10.42 -1.74
C CYS A 85 -13.99 -11.27 -1.68
N VAL A 86 -15.09 -10.68 -1.17
CA VAL A 86 -16.40 -11.35 -1.06
C VAL A 86 -16.90 -11.89 -2.42
N LEU A 87 -16.60 -11.21 -3.53
CA LEU A 87 -17.08 -11.57 -4.87
C LEU A 87 -16.06 -12.37 -5.71
N CYS A 88 -14.94 -12.81 -5.13
CA CYS A 88 -13.82 -13.32 -5.92
C CYS A 88 -14.18 -14.61 -6.70
N ASN A 89 -15.06 -15.45 -6.15
CA ASN A 89 -15.52 -16.69 -6.77
C ASN A 89 -16.91 -16.59 -7.44
N ILE A 90 -17.49 -15.39 -7.49
CA ILE A 90 -18.87 -15.17 -7.96
C ILE A 90 -18.84 -14.45 -9.31
N THR A 91 -19.66 -14.90 -10.26
CA THR A 91 -19.86 -14.25 -11.56
C THR A 91 -20.83 -13.07 -11.41
N VAL A 92 -20.43 -11.91 -11.96
CA VAL A 92 -21.20 -10.67 -11.84
C VAL A 92 -21.93 -10.40 -13.16
N ASP A 93 -23.25 -10.42 -13.13
CA ASP A 93 -24.11 -10.12 -14.27
C ASP A 93 -24.91 -8.83 -14.07
N TYR A 94 -25.12 -8.08 -15.15
CA TYR A 94 -25.93 -6.86 -15.16
C TYR A 94 -27.42 -7.11 -14.89
N LYS A 95 -27.88 -8.35 -15.05
CA LYS A 95 -29.28 -8.77 -14.81
C LYS A 95 -29.59 -8.91 -13.32
N ASN A 96 -28.57 -9.12 -12.47
CA ASN A 96 -28.75 -9.39 -11.04
C ASN A 96 -28.81 -8.07 -10.27
N VAL A 97 -29.94 -7.37 -10.37
CA VAL A 97 -30.15 -6.04 -9.78
C VAL A 97 -29.95 -6.06 -8.26
N GLN A 98 -30.39 -7.12 -7.58
CA GLN A 98 -30.24 -7.27 -6.13
C GLN A 98 -28.77 -7.17 -5.69
N LEU A 99 -27.87 -7.94 -6.32
CA LEU A 99 -26.44 -7.90 -6.04
C LEU A 99 -25.84 -6.51 -6.31
N LEU A 100 -26.17 -5.93 -7.47
CA LEU A 100 -25.62 -4.64 -7.89
C LEU A 100 -26.09 -3.49 -6.97
N SER A 101 -27.32 -3.57 -6.46
CA SER A 101 -27.92 -2.54 -5.61
C SER A 101 -27.24 -2.40 -4.24
N GLN A 102 -26.46 -3.40 -3.82
CA GLN A 102 -25.68 -3.37 -2.58
C GLN A 102 -24.42 -2.50 -2.70
N PHE A 103 -23.97 -2.22 -3.93
CA PHE A 103 -22.77 -1.40 -4.20
C PHE A 103 -23.11 0.05 -4.58
N VAL A 104 -24.37 0.44 -4.40
CA VAL A 104 -24.89 1.75 -4.76
C VAL A 104 -25.47 2.44 -3.54
N SER A 105 -25.26 3.75 -3.43
CA SER A 105 -25.83 4.59 -2.37
C SER A 105 -27.36 4.57 -2.43
N PRO A 106 -28.06 4.30 -1.31
CA PRO A 106 -29.52 4.21 -1.28
C PRO A 106 -30.18 5.53 -1.71
N HIS A 107 -29.65 6.67 -1.26
CA HIS A 107 -30.25 7.99 -1.48
C HIS A 107 -29.74 8.70 -2.74
N THR A 108 -28.52 8.40 -3.21
CA THR A 108 -27.87 9.18 -4.29
C THR A 108 -27.66 8.40 -5.58
N GLY A 109 -27.84 7.06 -5.56
CA GLY A 109 -27.56 6.24 -6.74
C GLY A 109 -26.06 6.19 -7.14
N ARG A 110 -25.17 6.76 -6.31
CA ARG A 110 -23.72 6.77 -6.56
C ARG A 110 -23.12 5.40 -6.29
N ILE A 111 -22.28 4.92 -7.21
CA ILE A 111 -21.52 3.67 -7.06
C ILE A 111 -20.40 3.89 -6.02
N TYR A 112 -20.31 3.01 -5.03
CA TYR A 112 -19.27 3.11 -4.01
C TYR A 112 -17.87 2.79 -4.56
N GLY A 113 -16.87 3.48 -4.00
CA GLY A 113 -15.46 3.27 -4.34
C GLY A 113 -14.86 2.03 -3.65
N ARG A 114 -13.68 1.61 -4.12
CA ARG A 114 -12.96 0.43 -3.60
C ARG A 114 -12.66 0.49 -2.10
N HIS A 115 -12.37 1.68 -1.57
CA HIS A 115 -12.06 1.87 -0.15
C HIS A 115 -13.26 1.57 0.78
N ILE A 116 -14.47 1.55 0.22
CA ILE A 116 -15.71 1.26 0.92
C ILE A 116 -16.10 -0.20 0.71
N THR A 117 -16.13 -0.65 -0.55
CA THR A 117 -16.60 -1.99 -0.91
C THR A 117 -15.61 -3.10 -0.54
N GLY A 118 -14.32 -2.76 -0.39
CA GLY A 118 -13.28 -3.73 -0.06
C GLY A 118 -13.01 -4.76 -1.16
N LEU A 119 -13.48 -4.52 -2.40
CA LEU A 119 -13.34 -5.47 -3.50
C LEU A 119 -11.95 -5.46 -4.15
N CYS A 120 -11.62 -6.58 -4.81
CA CYS A 120 -10.48 -6.64 -5.73
C CYS A 120 -10.68 -5.68 -6.92
N GLY A 121 -9.60 -5.13 -7.46
CA GLY A 121 -9.67 -4.16 -8.56
C GLY A 121 -10.32 -4.72 -9.84
N GLN A 122 -10.24 -6.03 -10.06
CA GLN A 122 -10.95 -6.70 -11.17
C GLN A 122 -12.46 -6.68 -10.94
N LYS A 123 -12.92 -7.23 -9.81
CA LYS A 123 -14.35 -7.28 -9.46
C LYS A 123 -14.98 -5.89 -9.33
N GLN A 124 -14.27 -4.89 -8.81
CA GLN A 124 -14.75 -3.51 -8.75
C GLN A 124 -15.02 -2.93 -10.16
N ARG A 125 -14.17 -3.23 -11.13
CA ARG A 125 -14.37 -2.82 -12.54
C ARG A 125 -15.56 -3.57 -13.14
N ASP A 126 -15.70 -4.86 -12.86
CA ASP A 126 -16.81 -5.69 -13.36
C ASP A 126 -18.16 -5.19 -12.83
N ILE A 127 -18.25 -4.92 -11.52
CA ILE A 127 -19.42 -4.32 -10.88
C ILE A 127 -19.74 -2.95 -11.50
N SER A 128 -18.74 -2.08 -11.65
CA SER A 128 -18.95 -0.75 -12.24
C SER A 128 -19.47 -0.84 -13.68
N LYS A 129 -18.97 -1.78 -14.48
CA LYS A 129 -19.45 -2.03 -15.85
C LYS A 129 -20.86 -2.60 -15.86
N ALA A 130 -21.15 -3.57 -14.98
CA ALA A 130 -22.45 -4.20 -14.86
C ALA A 130 -23.54 -3.19 -14.43
N ILE A 131 -23.25 -2.35 -13.42
CA ILE A 131 -24.16 -1.28 -12.97
C ILE A 131 -24.44 -0.30 -14.11
N LYS A 132 -23.38 0.20 -14.78
CA LYS A 132 -23.56 1.10 -15.93
C LYS A 132 -24.40 0.44 -17.02
N LYS A 133 -24.15 -0.82 -17.35
CA LYS A 133 -24.93 -1.56 -18.34
C LYS A 133 -26.39 -1.73 -17.91
N ALA A 134 -26.64 -2.08 -16.64
CA ALA A 134 -27.98 -2.20 -16.09
C ALA A 134 -28.76 -0.88 -16.16
N HIS A 135 -28.10 0.26 -15.92
CA HIS A 135 -28.70 1.58 -16.07
C HIS A 135 -29.09 1.89 -17.52
N HIS A 136 -28.19 1.64 -18.49
CA HIS A 136 -28.49 1.91 -19.90
C HIS A 136 -29.59 0.99 -20.44
N MET A 137 -29.70 -0.23 -19.91
CA MET A 137 -30.73 -1.19 -20.30
C MET A 137 -32.04 -1.05 -19.52
N GLY A 138 -32.11 -0.15 -18.53
CA GLY A 138 -33.32 0.08 -17.74
C GLY A 138 -33.62 -0.97 -16.66
N PHE A 139 -32.66 -1.82 -16.29
CA PHE A 139 -32.84 -2.79 -15.18
C PHE A 139 -32.71 -2.13 -13.80
N MET A 140 -32.01 -1.00 -13.69
CA MET A 140 -31.77 -0.30 -12.43
C MET A 140 -31.83 1.21 -12.63
N SER A 141 -32.48 1.92 -11.71
CA SER A 141 -32.51 3.39 -11.66
C SER A 141 -31.15 4.00 -11.34
N VAL A 142 -30.84 5.14 -11.99
CA VAL A 142 -29.56 5.85 -11.82
C VAL A 142 -29.56 6.75 -10.58
N THR A 143 -30.72 7.31 -10.23
CA THR A 143 -30.85 8.38 -9.24
C THR A 143 -31.02 7.87 -7.81
N LEU A 144 -31.85 6.84 -7.63
CA LEU A 144 -32.23 6.29 -6.33
C LEU A 144 -32.20 4.76 -6.39
N LYS A 145 -31.95 4.12 -5.26
CA LYS A 145 -32.11 2.67 -5.13
C LYS A 145 -33.60 2.30 -4.98
N ASP A 146 -34.00 1.18 -5.57
CA ASP A 146 -35.38 0.66 -5.45
C ASP A 146 -35.73 0.33 -3.98
N PRO A 147 -36.90 0.76 -3.46
CA PRO A 147 -37.35 0.48 -2.09
C PRO A 147 -37.35 -1.02 -1.73
N THR A 148 -37.50 -1.90 -2.70
CA THR A 148 -37.50 -3.36 -2.51
C THR A 148 -36.17 -3.85 -1.94
N PHE A 149 -35.05 -3.25 -2.35
CA PHE A 149 -33.69 -3.67 -1.98
C PHE A 149 -33.10 -2.89 -0.79
N LEU A 150 -33.85 -1.97 -0.17
CA LEU A 150 -33.38 -1.17 0.96
C LEU A 150 -33.19 -2.02 2.24
N ARG A 151 -33.90 -3.14 2.35
CA ARG A 151 -33.85 -4.04 3.51
C ARG A 151 -32.75 -5.11 3.43
N ASP A 152 -32.00 -5.15 2.33
CA ASP A 152 -30.90 -6.09 2.16
C ASP A 152 -29.73 -5.80 3.12
N PRO A 153 -28.98 -6.81 3.56
CA PRO A 153 -27.81 -6.60 4.42
C PRO A 153 -26.75 -5.74 3.71
N ASN A 154 -26.30 -4.69 4.40
CA ASN A 154 -25.30 -3.78 3.86
C ASN A 154 -23.90 -4.38 3.94
N ILE A 155 -23.31 -4.70 2.79
CA ILE A 155 -21.89 -5.14 2.67
C ILE A 155 -20.93 -3.96 2.89
N CYS A 156 -21.37 -2.76 2.54
CA CYS A 156 -20.59 -1.54 2.68
C CYS A 156 -20.82 -0.96 4.08
N SER A 157 -19.78 -0.91 4.91
CA SER A 157 -19.83 -0.40 6.31
C SER A 157 -19.94 1.13 6.38
N ILE A 158 -20.88 1.73 5.66
CA ILE A 158 -21.17 3.17 5.72
C ILE A 158 -22.30 3.39 6.70
N LYS A 159 -22.08 4.31 7.64
CA LYS A 159 -23.15 4.86 8.46
C LYS A 159 -23.72 6.06 7.72
N HIS A 160 -24.94 5.92 7.21
CA HIS A 160 -25.71 7.07 6.75
C HIS A 160 -26.24 7.77 8.00
N LEU A 161 -26.00 9.08 8.11
CA LEU A 161 -26.63 9.89 9.14
C LEU A 161 -28.09 10.08 8.69
N GLU A 162 -29.02 9.53 9.45
CA GLU A 162 -30.46 9.72 9.27
C GLU A 162 -30.86 11.18 9.55
#